data_AF-A0A1F2X8K6-F1
#
_entry.id   AF-A0A1F2X8K6-F1
#
_cell.length_a   1.000
_cell.length_b   1.000
_cell.length_c   1.000
_cell.angle_alpha   90.00
_cell.angle_beta   90.00
_cell.angle_gamma   90.00
#
_symmetry.space_group_name_H-M   'P 1'
#
loop_
_entity.id
_entity.type
_entity.pdbx_description
1 polymer ?
#
loop_
_entity_poly.entity_id
_entity_poly.type
_entity_poly.pdbx_seq_one_letter_code
_entity_poly.pdbx_strand_id
1 'polypeptide(L)'
;MLLIDSDAEILDPNVVRTMKTAMDDDRVFGCGFSHGPAWLDERHGVGTGVGYYPERMWMSLTMLRVSHIREALAAGESFNVDTQLKDARPSGRISRQWNQSLSLRPVAEWALPWSKRFKKAYSGQEPDYMYYDTGARIYQFLRHQKALHFVGLPAEVFHGRYVGHYHGVTRSTLNAHDTNCATLDEVSREIEERLQQVYGYRL
;
A
#
# COMPACT_ATOMS: atom_id res chain seq x y z
N MET A 1 -1.17 4.68 -17.93
CA MET A 1 -1.33 3.22 -17.74
C MET A 1 -2.31 3.01 -16.61
N LEU A 2 -3.33 2.17 -16.78
CA LEU A 2 -4.24 1.78 -15.71
C LEU A 2 -3.74 0.44 -15.14
N LEU A 3 -3.54 0.39 -13.83
CA LEU A 3 -3.29 -0.82 -13.07
C LEU A 3 -4.57 -1.19 -12.34
N ILE A 4 -5.00 -2.43 -12.53
CA ILE A 4 -6.12 -3.05 -11.84
C ILE A 4 -5.65 -4.40 -11.32
N ASP A 5 -5.99 -4.70 -10.07
CA ASP A 5 -5.72 -6.02 -9.49
C ASP A 5 -6.56 -7.10 -10.18
N SER A 6 -6.07 -8.33 -10.16
CA SER A 6 -6.79 -9.48 -10.76
C SER A 6 -8.09 -9.82 -10.02
N ASP A 7 -8.21 -9.39 -8.77
CA ASP A 7 -9.34 -9.61 -7.87
C ASP A 7 -10.09 -8.30 -7.57
N ALA A 8 -9.91 -7.27 -8.41
CA ALA A 8 -10.65 -6.02 -8.35
C ALA A 8 -11.69 -5.94 -9.48
N GLU A 9 -12.91 -5.52 -9.14
CA GLU A 9 -14.00 -5.27 -10.09
C GLU A 9 -14.36 -3.78 -10.08
N ILE A 10 -14.46 -3.17 -11.26
CA ILE A 10 -14.97 -1.80 -11.40
C ILE A 10 -16.50 -1.85 -11.39
N LEU A 11 -17.11 -1.27 -10.35
CA LEU A 11 -18.56 -1.23 -10.16
C LEU A 11 -19.21 -0.05 -10.88
N ASP A 12 -18.49 1.06 -11.03
CA ASP A 12 -18.95 2.23 -11.78
C ASP A 12 -17.87 2.69 -12.77
N PRO A 13 -18.10 2.60 -14.09
CA PRO A 13 -17.13 2.98 -15.11
C PRO A 13 -16.78 4.48 -15.09
N ASN A 14 -17.59 5.33 -14.45
CA ASN A 14 -17.26 6.74 -14.27
C ASN A 14 -15.98 6.93 -13.44
N VAL A 15 -15.58 5.98 -12.59
CA VAL A 15 -14.30 6.06 -11.86
C VAL A 15 -13.14 6.22 -12.82
N VAL A 16 -13.12 5.45 -13.91
CA VAL A 16 -12.04 5.49 -14.90
C VAL A 16 -12.07 6.79 -15.67
N ARG A 17 -13.26 7.34 -15.96
CA ARG A 17 -13.39 8.65 -16.61
C ARG A 17 -12.85 9.76 -15.72
N THR A 18 -13.22 9.77 -14.45
CA THR A 18 -12.70 10.71 -13.45
C THR A 18 -11.19 10.62 -13.33
N MET A 19 -10.63 9.41 -13.27
CA MET A 19 -9.19 9.21 -13.24
C MET A 19 -8.53 9.75 -14.52
N LYS A 20 -9.09 9.50 -15.70
CA LYS A 20 -8.55 10.06 -16.95
C LYS A 20 -8.53 11.58 -16.95
N THR A 21 -9.64 12.23 -16.59
CA THR A 21 -9.72 13.69 -16.50
C THR A 21 -8.70 14.25 -15.51
N ALA A 22 -8.52 13.60 -14.35
CA ALA A 22 -7.50 14.01 -13.39
C ALA A 22 -6.07 13.91 -13.95
N MET A 23 -5.82 13.00 -14.90
CA MET A 23 -4.53 12.82 -15.55
C MET A 23 -4.30 13.79 -16.72
N ASP A 24 -5.21 14.71 -17.03
CA ASP A 24 -5.01 15.72 -18.07
C ASP A 24 -3.99 16.81 -17.64
N ASP A 25 -3.74 16.98 -16.34
CA ASP A 25 -2.68 17.86 -15.81
C ASP A 25 -1.32 17.13 -15.78
N ASP A 26 -0.30 17.70 -16.43
CA ASP A 26 1.05 17.13 -16.51
C ASP A 26 1.78 17.05 -15.17
N ARG A 27 1.36 17.84 -14.17
CA ARG A 27 1.86 17.77 -12.80
C ARG A 27 1.31 16.56 -12.05
N VAL A 28 0.30 15.89 -12.59
CA VAL A 28 -0.29 14.68 -11.99
C VAL A 28 0.48 13.45 -12.48
N PHE A 29 1.03 12.70 -11.53
CA PHE A 29 1.72 11.44 -11.79
C PHE A 29 0.82 10.22 -11.62
N GLY A 30 -0.28 10.35 -10.90
CA GLY A 30 -1.26 9.31 -10.79
C GLY A 30 -2.60 9.75 -10.20
N CYS A 31 -3.60 8.90 -10.37
CA CYS A 31 -4.92 9.05 -9.79
C CYS A 31 -5.45 7.68 -9.36
N GLY A 32 -6.12 7.63 -8.21
CA GLY A 32 -6.66 6.41 -7.62
C GLY A 32 -6.93 6.62 -6.14
N PHE A 33 -7.20 5.56 -5.39
CA PHE A 33 -7.31 5.69 -3.93
C PHE A 33 -5.92 5.81 -3.29
N SER A 34 -5.84 6.45 -2.12
CA SER A 34 -4.62 6.59 -1.34
C SER A 34 -4.80 5.94 0.03
N HIS A 35 -3.75 5.27 0.52
CA HIS A 35 -3.71 4.71 1.87
C HIS A 35 -2.62 5.38 2.70
N GLY A 36 -2.86 5.44 4.00
CA GLY A 36 -1.96 6.11 4.94
C GLY A 36 -1.97 7.64 4.79
N PRO A 37 -1.02 8.34 5.42
CA PRO A 37 -0.01 7.75 6.31
C PRO A 37 -0.65 7.29 7.63
N ALA A 38 -0.17 6.17 8.20
CA ALA A 38 -0.76 5.58 9.41
C ALA A 38 0.29 4.83 10.24
N TRP A 39 0.06 4.73 11.55
CA TRP A 39 0.81 3.81 12.40
C TRP A 39 0.41 2.37 12.08
N LEU A 40 1.39 1.47 12.07
CA LEU A 40 1.11 0.04 12.07
C LEU A 40 0.50 -0.36 13.42
N ASP A 41 -0.46 -1.26 13.36
CA ASP A 41 -1.18 -1.79 14.51
C ASP A 41 -0.93 -3.29 14.69
N GLU A 42 -1.61 -3.89 15.67
CA GLU A 42 -1.45 -5.31 16.00
C GLU A 42 -1.84 -6.25 14.85
N ARG A 43 -2.67 -5.81 13.90
CA ARG A 43 -3.02 -6.59 12.70
C ARG A 43 -1.81 -6.84 11.81
N HIS A 44 -0.79 -6.01 11.94
CA HIS A 44 0.48 -6.13 11.22
C HIS A 44 1.53 -6.91 12.03
N GLY A 45 1.18 -7.41 13.23
CA GLY A 45 2.10 -8.11 14.14
C GLY A 45 3.08 -7.18 14.86
N VAL A 46 2.72 -5.89 15.00
CA VAL A 46 3.61 -4.83 15.47
C VAL A 46 2.95 -4.06 16.62
N GLY A 47 3.73 -3.68 17.63
CA GLY A 47 3.24 -2.81 18.69
C GLY A 47 2.90 -1.41 18.20
N THR A 48 1.89 -0.78 18.78
CA THR A 48 1.50 0.61 18.48
C THR A 48 2.70 1.56 18.66
N GLY A 49 2.90 2.47 17.71
CA GLY A 49 3.96 3.48 17.79
C GLY A 49 5.36 3.00 17.40
N VAL A 50 5.50 1.74 16.95
CA VAL A 50 6.80 1.18 16.54
C VAL A 50 7.03 1.37 15.03
N GLY A 51 6.13 0.85 14.20
CA GLY A 51 6.25 0.90 12.75
C GLY A 51 5.30 1.90 12.10
N TYR A 52 5.74 2.58 11.04
CA TYR A 52 4.93 3.57 10.35
C TYR A 52 4.78 3.26 8.87
N TYR A 53 3.57 3.47 8.37
CA TYR A 53 3.17 3.30 7.01
C TYR A 53 3.11 4.67 6.31
N PRO A 54 4.03 4.97 5.37
CA PRO A 54 3.98 6.21 4.63
C PRO A 54 2.75 6.22 3.71
N GLU A 55 2.32 7.43 3.35
CA GLU A 55 1.26 7.61 2.36
C GLU A 55 1.65 6.93 1.04
N ARG A 56 0.70 6.22 0.42
CA ARG A 56 0.90 5.59 -0.89
C ARG A 56 -0.39 5.51 -1.70
N MET A 57 -0.24 5.28 -2.99
CA MET A 57 -1.35 4.86 -3.86
C MET A 57 -1.84 3.46 -3.47
N TRP A 58 -3.15 3.22 -3.59
CA TRP A 58 -3.74 1.89 -3.50
C TRP A 58 -3.56 1.19 -4.84
N MET A 59 -2.75 0.12 -4.82
CA MET A 59 -2.30 -0.52 -6.06
C MET A 59 -3.40 -1.26 -6.81
N SER A 60 -4.49 -1.63 -6.14
CA SER A 60 -5.54 -2.44 -6.76
C SER A 60 -6.38 -1.69 -7.78
N LEU A 61 -6.47 -0.36 -7.69
CA LEU A 61 -6.94 0.50 -8.78
C LEU A 61 -6.19 1.83 -8.78
N THR A 62 -5.23 1.95 -9.68
CA THR A 62 -4.45 3.20 -9.83
C THR A 62 -4.10 3.46 -11.29
N MET A 63 -4.23 4.70 -11.73
CA MET A 63 -3.80 5.17 -13.04
C MET A 63 -2.52 5.96 -12.87
N LEU A 64 -1.48 5.60 -13.62
CA LEU A 64 -0.14 6.17 -13.50
C LEU A 64 0.36 6.75 -14.82
N ARG A 65 1.06 7.87 -14.75
CA ARG A 65 1.79 8.46 -15.87
C ARG A 65 3.13 7.75 -16.02
N VAL A 66 3.25 6.97 -17.09
CA VAL A 66 4.42 6.09 -17.32
C VAL A 66 5.74 6.86 -17.37
N SER A 67 5.76 8.09 -17.89
CA SER A 67 6.97 8.91 -17.93
C SER A 67 7.54 9.15 -16.52
N HIS A 68 6.69 9.58 -15.58
CA HIS A 68 7.07 9.85 -14.19
C HIS A 68 7.46 8.57 -13.45
N ILE A 69 6.78 7.45 -13.71
CA ILE A 69 7.16 6.15 -13.15
C ILE A 69 8.54 5.71 -13.65
N ARG A 70 8.82 5.84 -14.94
CA ARG A 70 10.14 5.49 -15.50
C ARG A 70 11.25 6.36 -14.92
N GLU A 71 10.98 7.64 -14.67
CA GLU A 71 11.92 8.52 -13.99
C GLU A 71 12.22 8.04 -12.56
N ALA A 72 11.19 7.67 -11.78
CA ALA A 72 11.38 7.14 -10.43
C ALA A 72 12.21 5.85 -10.43
N LEU A 73 11.91 4.92 -11.34
CA LEU A 73 12.67 3.67 -11.50
C LEU A 73 14.14 3.95 -11.89
N ALA A 74 14.39 4.91 -12.78
CA ALA A 74 15.74 5.32 -13.17
C ALA A 74 16.53 5.96 -12.01
N ALA A 75 15.84 6.57 -11.05
CA ALA A 75 16.42 7.09 -9.82
C ALA A 75 16.67 6.01 -8.75
N GLY A 76 16.34 4.74 -9.03
CA GLY A 76 16.54 3.61 -8.11
C GLY A 76 15.36 3.35 -7.16
N GLU A 77 14.23 4.03 -7.34
CA GLU A 77 13.00 3.72 -6.59
C GLU A 77 12.36 2.42 -7.11
N SER A 78 11.50 1.81 -6.28
CA SER A 78 10.92 0.50 -6.59
C SER A 78 9.44 0.40 -6.21
N PHE A 79 8.73 -0.51 -6.87
CA PHE A 79 7.41 -0.95 -6.42
C PHE A 79 7.48 -1.99 -5.31
N ASN A 80 8.65 -2.57 -5.03
CA ASN A 80 8.78 -3.63 -4.04
C ASN A 80 8.52 -3.13 -2.62
N VAL A 81 7.98 -4.01 -1.80
CA VAL A 81 7.88 -3.83 -0.36
C VAL A 81 9.28 -3.70 0.24
N ASP A 82 9.46 -2.74 1.15
CA ASP A 82 10.73 -2.47 1.82
C ASP A 82 10.52 -2.03 3.27
N THR A 83 11.42 -2.42 4.16
CA THR A 83 11.42 -1.99 5.57
C THR A 83 12.69 -1.24 5.87
N GLN A 84 12.56 0.04 6.18
CA GLN A 84 13.69 0.91 6.53
C GLN A 84 13.73 1.16 8.03
N LEU A 85 14.70 0.56 8.71
CA LEU A 85 15.05 0.93 10.08
C LEU A 85 15.58 2.38 10.11
N LYS A 86 15.15 3.15 11.10
CA LYS A 86 15.68 4.51 11.34
C LYS A 86 16.93 4.55 12.20
N ASP A 87 17.12 3.55 13.06
CA ASP A 87 18.30 3.51 13.93
C ASP A 87 19.58 3.16 13.13
N ALA A 88 20.67 3.83 13.48
CA ALA A 88 21.92 3.93 12.72
C ALA A 88 22.53 2.56 12.30
N ARG A 89 22.96 2.48 11.04
CA ARG A 89 23.62 1.33 10.37
C ARG A 89 25.11 1.18 10.77
N PRO A 90 25.86 0.10 10.38
CA PRO A 90 25.50 -1.03 9.50
C PRO A 90 26.00 -2.44 9.94
N SER A 91 25.13 -3.44 9.85
CA SER A 91 25.34 -4.53 8.90
C SER A 91 23.97 -5.06 8.49
N GLY A 92 23.76 -5.39 7.21
CA GLY A 92 22.46 -5.89 6.73
C GLY A 92 21.99 -7.17 7.46
N ARG A 93 22.90 -7.87 8.14
CA ARG A 93 22.62 -9.04 8.97
C ARG A 93 22.03 -8.65 10.33
N ILE A 94 22.61 -7.65 11.00
CA ILE A 94 22.15 -7.18 12.31
C ILE A 94 20.77 -6.50 12.18
N SER A 95 20.55 -5.72 11.13
CA SER A 95 19.23 -5.10 10.88
C SER A 95 18.12 -6.14 10.68
N ARG A 96 18.45 -7.28 10.05
CA ARG A 96 17.46 -8.34 9.79
C ARG A 96 17.11 -9.11 11.07
N GLN A 97 18.10 -9.43 11.90
CA GLN A 97 17.86 -10.04 13.21
C GLN A 97 17.12 -9.09 14.17
N TRP A 98 17.45 -7.80 14.13
CA TRP A 98 16.77 -6.78 14.93
C TRP A 98 15.30 -6.61 14.53
N ASN A 99 14.99 -6.62 13.22
CA ASN A 99 13.60 -6.61 12.76
C ASN A 99 12.80 -7.83 13.25
N GLN A 100 13.41 -9.02 13.24
CA GLN A 100 12.78 -10.23 13.79
C GLN A 100 12.62 -10.16 15.32
N SER A 101 13.51 -9.47 16.04
CA SER A 101 13.36 -9.28 17.48
C SER A 101 12.37 -8.18 17.85
N LEU A 102 12.17 -7.15 17.01
CA LEU A 102 11.16 -6.12 17.23
C LEU A 102 9.72 -6.64 17.06
N SER A 103 9.52 -7.71 16.30
CA SER A 103 8.24 -8.45 16.31
C SER A 103 7.98 -9.22 17.61
N LEU A 104 8.97 -9.32 18.50
CA LEU A 104 8.80 -9.86 19.85
C LEU A 104 8.56 -8.68 20.82
N ARG A 105 7.30 -8.54 21.27
CA ARG A 105 6.82 -7.49 22.20
C ARG A 105 7.82 -7.07 23.30
N PRO A 106 8.47 -7.97 24.06
CA PRO A 106 9.32 -7.54 25.18
C PRO A 106 10.61 -6.84 24.76
N VAL A 107 11.11 -7.06 23.53
CA VAL A 107 12.37 -6.44 23.06
C VAL A 107 12.12 -5.03 22.51
N ALA A 108 10.94 -4.78 21.92
CA ALA A 108 10.54 -3.46 21.48
C ALA A 108 10.46 -2.44 22.65
N GLU A 109 10.05 -2.90 23.84
CA GLU A 109 10.01 -2.08 25.06
C GLU A 109 11.40 -1.73 25.60
N TRP A 110 12.43 -2.48 25.22
CA TRP A 110 13.83 -2.25 25.61
C TRP A 110 14.56 -1.31 24.64
N ALA A 111 13.85 -0.67 23.71
CA ALA A 111 14.41 0.35 22.83
C ALA A 111 15.16 1.40 23.65
N LEU A 112 16.47 1.45 23.45
CA LEU A 112 17.38 2.19 24.31
C LEU A 112 17.06 3.70 24.22
N PRO A 113 16.86 4.41 25.35
CA PRO A 113 16.46 5.82 25.36
C PRO A 113 17.37 6.76 24.56
N TRP A 114 18.63 6.38 24.36
CA TRP A 114 19.59 7.16 23.58
C TRP A 114 19.39 7.01 22.06
N SER A 115 18.77 5.94 21.56
CA SER A 115 18.49 5.79 20.12
C SER A 115 17.42 6.78 19.65
N LYS A 116 16.50 7.19 20.54
CA LYS A 116 15.51 8.24 20.27
C LYS A 116 16.13 9.56 19.80
N ARG A 117 17.33 9.91 20.27
CA ARG A 117 18.04 11.14 19.84
C ARG A 117 18.53 11.11 18.39
N PHE A 118 18.61 9.93 17.79
CA PHE A 118 19.06 9.74 16.42
C PHE A 118 17.91 9.47 15.45
N LYS A 119 16.66 9.38 15.96
CA LYS A 119 15.48 9.18 15.11
C LYS A 119 15.20 10.45 14.32
N LYS A 120 15.23 10.32 13.00
CA LYS A 120 14.75 11.39 12.11
C LYS A 120 13.23 11.45 12.17
N ALA A 121 12.63 12.61 12.37
CA ALA A 121 11.17 12.75 12.24
C ALA A 121 10.71 12.47 10.80
N TYR A 122 9.55 11.83 10.66
CA TYR A 122 8.84 11.67 9.38
C TYR A 122 7.41 12.17 9.59
N SER A 123 7.02 13.25 8.89
CA SER A 123 5.71 13.90 9.07
C SER A 123 5.35 14.17 10.54
N GLY A 124 6.34 14.61 11.34
CA GLY A 124 6.18 14.87 12.78
C GLY A 124 6.15 13.63 13.68
N GLN A 125 6.32 12.43 13.13
CA GLN A 125 6.33 11.15 13.85
C GLN A 125 7.75 10.57 13.93
N GLU A 126 8.04 9.80 14.99
CA GLU A 126 9.36 9.18 15.24
C GLU A 126 9.30 7.64 15.31
N PRO A 127 8.90 6.95 14.23
CA PRO A 127 8.86 5.50 14.23
C PRO A 127 10.25 4.88 14.31
N ASP A 128 10.32 3.66 14.84
CA ASP A 128 11.54 2.83 14.84
C ASP A 128 11.88 2.37 13.42
N TYR A 129 10.86 2.11 12.61
CA TYR A 129 11.01 1.78 11.20
C TYR A 129 9.86 2.25 10.33
N MET A 130 10.17 2.45 9.06
CA MET A 130 9.21 2.75 8.01
C MET A 130 8.95 1.49 7.20
N TYR A 131 7.68 1.12 7.05
CA TYR A 131 7.26 0.02 6.19
C TYR A 131 6.70 0.59 4.88
N TYR A 132 7.47 0.48 3.81
CA TYR A 132 7.05 0.86 2.48
C TYR A 132 6.38 -0.34 1.83
N ASP A 133 5.05 -0.34 1.78
CA ASP A 133 4.32 -1.31 0.97
C ASP A 133 4.47 -1.00 -0.53
N THR A 134 3.86 -1.83 -1.35
CA THR A 134 3.94 -1.81 -2.80
C THR A 134 3.67 -0.42 -3.36
N GLY A 135 4.64 0.11 -4.12
CA GLY A 135 4.57 1.43 -4.75
C GLY A 135 4.79 2.63 -3.82
N ALA A 136 4.96 2.44 -2.51
CA ALA A 136 5.13 3.55 -1.57
C ALA A 136 6.42 4.35 -1.83
N ARG A 137 7.53 3.71 -2.16
CA ARG A 137 8.80 4.38 -2.51
C ARG A 137 8.64 5.34 -3.69
N ILE A 138 8.04 4.84 -4.77
CA ILE A 138 7.73 5.65 -5.97
C ILE A 138 6.79 6.80 -5.63
N TYR A 139 5.73 6.54 -4.87
CA TYR A 139 4.80 7.58 -4.42
C TYR A 139 5.53 8.70 -3.66
N GLN A 140 6.37 8.31 -2.70
CA GLN A 140 7.10 9.23 -1.86
C GLN A 140 8.10 10.07 -2.64
N PHE A 141 8.82 9.46 -3.59
CA PHE A 141 9.73 10.15 -4.50
C PHE A 141 8.98 11.18 -5.37
N LEU A 142 7.93 10.74 -6.08
CA LEU A 142 7.20 11.62 -7.00
C LEU A 142 6.46 12.74 -6.27
N ARG A 143 5.80 12.43 -5.15
CA ARG A 143 5.02 13.43 -4.41
C ARG A 143 5.88 14.40 -3.62
N HIS A 144 6.88 13.92 -2.88
CA HIS A 144 7.60 14.76 -1.92
C HIS A 144 8.96 15.23 -2.43
N GLN A 145 9.62 14.50 -3.34
CA GLN A 145 10.91 14.93 -3.89
C GLN A 145 10.75 15.66 -5.23
N LYS A 146 9.81 15.22 -6.08
CA LYS A 146 9.52 15.83 -7.39
C LYS A 146 8.36 16.83 -7.36
N ALA A 147 7.68 16.96 -6.22
CA ALA A 147 6.53 17.86 -6.04
C ALA A 147 5.40 17.64 -7.06
N LEU A 148 5.25 16.41 -7.57
CA LEU A 148 4.14 16.02 -8.44
C LEU A 148 2.91 15.64 -7.61
N HIS A 149 1.75 15.67 -8.23
CA HIS A 149 0.47 15.40 -7.57
C HIS A 149 -0.01 13.97 -7.82
N PHE A 150 -0.50 13.34 -6.75
CA PHE A 150 -1.38 12.19 -6.87
C PHE A 150 -2.80 12.65 -6.52
N VAL A 151 -3.73 12.45 -7.44
CA VAL A 151 -5.13 12.81 -7.23
C VAL A 151 -5.82 11.64 -6.52
N GLY A 152 -5.94 11.77 -5.20
CA GLY A 152 -6.60 10.79 -4.33
C GLY A 152 -8.12 10.82 -4.51
N LEU A 153 -8.71 9.68 -4.85
CA LEU A 153 -10.16 9.48 -4.81
C LEU A 153 -10.61 9.32 -3.35
N PRO A 154 -11.77 9.87 -2.95
CA PRO A 154 -12.19 9.85 -1.55
C PRO A 154 -12.55 8.42 -1.09
N ALA A 155 -11.63 7.75 -0.39
CA ALA A 155 -11.79 6.35 0.02
C ALA A 155 -13.02 6.12 0.92
N GLU A 156 -13.27 7.02 1.88
CA GLU A 156 -14.34 6.88 2.88
C GLU A 156 -15.76 6.94 2.29
N VAL A 157 -15.93 7.53 1.10
CA VAL A 157 -17.24 7.69 0.45
C VAL A 157 -17.41 6.71 -0.72
N PHE A 158 -16.30 6.26 -1.32
CA PHE A 158 -16.34 5.74 -2.68
C PHE A 158 -15.69 4.39 -2.90
N HIS A 159 -14.97 3.81 -1.94
CA HIS A 159 -14.27 2.55 -2.16
C HIS A 159 -15.24 1.43 -2.61
N GLY A 160 -16.21 1.06 -1.76
CA GLY A 160 -17.19 0.00 -2.09
C GLY A 160 -18.28 0.37 -3.11
N ARG A 161 -18.34 1.63 -3.57
CA ARG A 161 -19.31 2.06 -4.59
C ARG A 161 -18.77 1.98 -6.00
N TYR A 162 -17.46 2.16 -6.16
CA TYR A 162 -16.81 2.23 -7.46
C TYR A 162 -15.92 1.03 -7.74
N VAL A 163 -15.42 0.36 -6.68
CA VAL A 163 -14.52 -0.79 -6.80
C VAL A 163 -14.86 -1.86 -5.77
N GLY A 164 -15.14 -3.08 -6.24
CA GLY A 164 -15.10 -4.27 -5.40
C GLY A 164 -13.66 -4.80 -5.35
N HIS A 165 -13.15 -5.16 -4.17
CA HIS A 165 -11.85 -5.82 -4.06
C HIS A 165 -12.00 -7.07 -3.21
N TYR A 166 -11.64 -8.23 -3.78
CA TYR A 166 -11.77 -9.53 -3.11
C TYR A 166 -10.49 -9.92 -2.35
N HIS A 167 -9.70 -8.95 -1.92
CA HIS A 167 -8.65 -9.07 -0.89
C HIS A 167 -7.73 -10.31 -1.00
N GLY A 168 -7.18 -10.60 -2.17
CA GLY A 168 -6.20 -11.65 -2.38
C GLY A 168 -6.77 -13.05 -2.57
N VAL A 169 -8.04 -13.22 -2.93
CA VAL A 169 -8.65 -14.54 -3.20
C VAL A 169 -7.86 -15.35 -4.24
N THR A 170 -7.29 -14.69 -5.25
CA THR A 170 -6.41 -15.37 -6.20
C THR A 170 -5.15 -15.92 -5.51
N ARG A 171 -4.56 -15.18 -4.57
CA ARG A 171 -3.39 -15.65 -3.81
C ARG A 171 -3.75 -16.77 -2.85
N SER A 172 -4.88 -16.70 -2.17
CA SER A 172 -5.35 -17.75 -1.25
C SER A 172 -5.58 -19.08 -1.98
N THR A 173 -6.09 -19.00 -3.21
CA THR A 173 -6.30 -20.17 -4.07
C THR A 173 -4.97 -20.79 -4.54
N LEU A 174 -3.95 -19.97 -4.80
CA LEU A 174 -2.63 -20.43 -5.24
C LEU A 174 -1.71 -20.86 -4.08
N ASN A 175 -1.93 -20.30 -2.89
CA ASN A 175 -1.14 -20.55 -1.69
C ASN A 175 -2.05 -20.66 -0.48
N ALA A 176 -2.38 -21.91 -0.11
CA ALA A 176 -3.22 -22.23 1.05
C ALA A 176 -2.63 -21.79 2.41
N HIS A 177 -1.37 -21.34 2.45
CA HIS A 177 -0.72 -20.83 3.66
C HIS A 177 -0.69 -19.30 3.73
N ASP A 178 -1.24 -18.58 2.74
CA ASP A 178 -1.43 -17.14 2.86
C ASP A 178 -2.52 -16.87 3.91
N THR A 179 -2.18 -16.15 4.97
CA THR A 179 -3.09 -15.82 6.07
C THR A 179 -3.63 -14.40 5.96
N ASN A 180 -3.20 -13.63 4.96
CA ASN A 180 -3.60 -12.24 4.74
C ASN A 180 -4.36 -12.07 3.42
N CYS A 181 -5.39 -12.91 3.28
CA CYS A 181 -6.26 -12.96 2.11
C CYS A 181 -7.66 -13.42 2.49
N ALA A 182 -8.67 -12.98 1.74
CA ALA A 182 -9.98 -13.59 1.81
C ALA A 182 -9.96 -15.01 1.21
N THR A 183 -10.74 -15.89 1.78
CA THR A 183 -10.95 -17.26 1.30
C THR A 183 -12.05 -17.28 0.22
N LEU A 184 -12.02 -18.28 -0.66
CA LEU A 184 -13.05 -18.42 -1.67
C LEU A 184 -14.44 -18.63 -1.03
N ASP A 185 -14.52 -19.36 0.07
CA ASP A 185 -15.77 -19.60 0.80
C ASP A 185 -16.38 -18.31 1.35
N GLU A 186 -15.56 -17.33 1.76
CA GLU A 186 -16.03 -16.03 2.26
C GLU A 186 -16.66 -15.16 1.16
N VAL A 187 -16.20 -15.28 -0.09
CA VAL A 187 -16.62 -14.39 -1.20
C VAL A 187 -17.46 -15.08 -2.27
N SER A 188 -17.49 -16.42 -2.30
CA SER A 188 -18.08 -17.23 -3.37
C SER A 188 -19.54 -16.89 -3.62
N ARG A 189 -20.35 -16.79 -2.57
CA ARG A 189 -21.77 -16.41 -2.70
C ARG A 189 -21.92 -15.03 -3.34
N GLU A 190 -21.13 -14.04 -2.92
CA GLU A 190 -21.19 -12.70 -3.52
C GLU A 190 -20.78 -12.71 -5.00
N ILE A 191 -19.73 -13.47 -5.33
CA ILE A 191 -19.25 -13.63 -6.71
C ILE A 191 -20.32 -14.32 -7.58
N GLU A 192 -20.93 -15.40 -7.11
CA GLU A 192 -21.99 -16.11 -7.82
C GLU A 192 -23.20 -15.21 -8.08
N GLU A 193 -23.66 -14.49 -7.05
CA GLU A 193 -24.77 -13.53 -7.16
C GLU A 193 -24.44 -12.43 -8.18
N ARG A 194 -23.22 -11.87 -8.15
CA ARG A 194 -22.76 -10.86 -9.12
C ARG A 194 -22.70 -11.41 -10.54
N LEU A 195 -22.11 -12.60 -10.73
CA LEU A 195 -22.00 -13.26 -12.04
C LEU A 195 -23.38 -13.47 -12.68
N GLN A 196 -24.35 -13.87 -11.87
CA GLN A 196 -25.72 -14.03 -12.33
C GLN A 196 -26.41 -12.70 -12.63
N GLN A 197 -26.33 -11.72 -11.72
CA GLN A 197 -27.08 -10.48 -11.83
C GLN A 197 -26.54 -9.54 -12.92
N VAL A 198 -25.22 -9.42 -13.03
CA VAL A 198 -24.57 -8.44 -13.92
C VAL A 198 -24.27 -9.06 -15.28
N TYR A 199 -23.78 -10.30 -15.29
CA TYR A 199 -23.27 -10.94 -16.50
C TYR A 199 -24.21 -12.03 -17.06
N GLY A 200 -25.28 -12.36 -16.34
CA GLY A 200 -26.22 -13.42 -16.74
C GLY A 200 -25.63 -14.83 -16.69
N TYR A 201 -24.47 -15.01 -16.04
CA TYR A 201 -23.79 -16.31 -15.94
C TYR A 201 -24.41 -17.14 -14.81
N ARG A 202 -24.73 -18.41 -15.07
CA ARG A 202 -25.12 -19.36 -14.02
C ARG A 202 -24.01 -20.39 -13.90
N LEU A 203 -23.40 -20.48 -12.72
CA LEU A 203 -22.42 -21.50 -12.35
C LEU A 203 -23.12 -22.79 -11.93
#